data_AF-A0A3M1R015-F1
#
_entry.id   AF-A0A3M1R015-F1
#
_cell.length_a   1.000
_cell.length_b   1.000
_cell.length_c   1.000
_cell.angle_alpha   90.00
_cell.angle_beta   90.00
_cell.angle_gamma   90.00
#
_symmetry.space_group_name_H-M   'P 1'
#
loop_
_entity.id
_entity.type
_entity.pdbx_description
1 polymer ?
#
loop_
_entity_poly.entity_id
_entity_poly.type
_entity_poly.pdbx_seq_one_letter_code
_entity_poly.pdbx_strand_id
1 'polypeptide(L)'
;MRRLLATLLSLGLATACRTAPPTAPEAAAAAPRPLRHVSAAECGRCHEAIYREWHASMHARANPLRDPIHGALYRKMVGDPTAEGVREHGHPPHCPACHVPAAALDNTTRLDARPVYLEGVTCTTCHTLTGLKAGGESRGVHSYTRSDERLQGRGHTGPASALYPMAAAGAWLGSSELCLGCHGSHRNPKGVPVCRTGEEARQGGGGITCQACHMPVVDGHASHAMLGGHSEAMVARGATVALRTAGGELRVELRNRTGHAFPTGAPFRSARLVVEGTDAAGRVVW
;
A
#
# COMPACT_ATOMS: atom_id res chain seq x y z
N MET A 1 63.54 -3.40 87.15
CA MET A 1 62.77 -2.28 86.55
C MET A 1 61.98 -2.82 85.36
N ARG A 2 60.71 -3.22 85.59
CA ARG A 2 59.80 -3.76 84.55
C ARG A 2 59.12 -2.57 83.85
N ARG A 3 59.35 -2.40 82.54
CA ARG A 3 58.67 -1.37 81.73
C ARG A 3 57.43 -2.00 81.07
N LEU A 4 56.25 -1.52 81.46
CA LEU A 4 54.97 -1.78 80.81
C LEU A 4 54.90 -0.96 79.50
N LEU A 5 54.69 -1.62 78.36
CA LEU A 5 54.27 -0.96 77.12
C LEU A 5 52.73 -0.98 77.05
N ALA A 6 52.13 0.21 77.03
CA ALA A 6 50.70 0.40 76.81
C ALA A 6 50.39 0.35 75.31
N THR A 7 49.46 -0.53 74.92
CA THR A 7 48.98 -0.68 73.54
C THR A 7 47.81 0.28 73.31
N LEU A 8 47.99 1.30 72.48
CA LEU A 8 46.94 2.21 72.01
C LEU A 8 46.11 1.51 70.92
N LEU A 9 44.83 1.27 71.20
CA LEU A 9 43.85 0.73 70.27
C LEU A 9 43.17 1.89 69.51
N SER A 10 43.61 2.17 68.29
CA SER A 10 43.00 3.17 67.40
C SER A 10 41.79 2.57 66.67
N LEU A 11 40.59 3.06 67.01
CA LEU A 11 39.31 2.68 66.42
C LEU A 11 39.15 3.37 65.05
N GLY A 12 39.34 2.62 63.95
CA GLY A 12 39.13 3.12 62.59
C GLY A 12 37.65 3.08 62.20
N LEU A 13 37.05 4.25 61.99
CA LEU A 13 35.72 4.40 61.39
C LEU A 13 35.82 4.09 59.87
N ALA A 14 35.42 2.90 59.46
CA ALA A 14 35.32 2.53 58.04
C ALA A 14 34.03 3.11 57.45
N THR A 15 34.16 4.18 56.67
CA THR A 15 33.11 4.74 55.81
C THR A 15 32.81 3.76 54.67
N ALA A 16 31.67 3.07 54.75
CA ALA A 16 31.18 2.19 53.69
C ALA A 16 30.79 3.03 52.46
N CYS A 17 31.64 3.01 51.42
CA CYS A 17 31.33 3.55 50.11
C CYS A 17 30.23 2.68 49.47
N ARG A 18 28.99 3.20 49.39
CA ARG A 18 27.92 2.54 48.63
C ARG A 18 28.23 2.67 47.14
N THR A 19 28.77 1.61 46.54
CA THR A 19 28.89 1.49 45.08
C THR A 19 27.49 1.34 44.49
N ALA A 20 27.08 2.28 43.65
CA ALA A 20 25.85 2.16 42.86
C ALA A 20 25.94 0.91 41.95
N PRO A 21 24.83 0.19 41.72
CA PRO A 21 24.84 -0.95 40.82
C PRO A 21 25.18 -0.50 39.38
N PRO A 22 25.89 -1.34 38.61
CA PRO A 22 26.21 -1.03 37.22
C PRO A 22 24.91 -0.85 36.43
N THR A 23 24.72 0.34 35.87
CA THR A 23 23.67 0.64 34.90
C THR A 23 23.80 -0.34 33.73
N ALA A 24 22.72 -1.08 33.45
CA ALA A 24 22.64 -1.93 32.26
C ALA A 24 22.99 -1.09 31.00
N PRO A 25 23.71 -1.67 30.03
CA PRO A 25 24.05 -0.94 28.81
C PRO A 25 22.76 -0.52 28.11
N GLU A 26 22.58 0.79 27.99
CA GLU A 26 21.57 1.41 27.15
C GLU A 26 21.70 0.81 25.75
N ALA A 27 20.64 0.14 25.28
CA ALA A 27 20.63 -0.48 23.97
C ALA A 27 21.00 0.59 22.94
N ALA A 28 22.14 0.42 22.27
CA ALA A 28 22.61 1.35 21.25
C ALA A 28 21.47 1.59 20.24
N ALA A 29 20.99 2.83 20.19
CA ALA A 29 19.94 3.22 19.27
C ALA A 29 20.38 2.87 17.85
N ALA A 30 19.65 1.94 17.20
CA ALA A 30 19.90 1.59 15.82
C ALA A 30 19.88 2.87 14.98
N ALA A 31 20.83 3.01 14.05
CA ALA A 31 20.87 4.15 13.13
C ALA A 31 19.48 4.36 12.50
N PRO A 32 19.04 5.63 12.34
CA PRO A 32 17.70 5.92 11.84
C PRO A 32 17.51 5.28 10.46
N ARG A 33 16.61 4.30 10.38
CA ARG A 33 16.30 3.63 9.11
C ARG A 33 15.39 4.55 8.27
N PRO A 34 15.52 4.55 6.93
CA PRO A 34 14.60 5.28 6.06
C PRO A 34 13.13 4.88 6.28
N LEU A 35 12.19 5.82 6.23
CA LEU A 35 10.76 5.53 6.42
C LEU A 35 10.23 4.46 5.46
N ARG A 36 10.72 4.42 4.22
CA ARG A 36 10.38 3.37 3.23
C ARG A 36 10.79 1.95 3.65
N HIS A 37 11.60 1.79 4.70
CA HIS A 37 11.99 0.50 5.30
C HIS A 37 11.26 0.19 6.61
N VAL A 38 10.31 1.03 7.02
CA VAL A 38 9.42 0.76 8.15
C VAL A 38 8.36 -0.24 7.71
N SER A 39 8.20 -1.32 8.49
CA SER A 39 7.20 -2.35 8.22
C SER A 39 5.80 -1.87 8.63
N ALA A 40 4.79 -2.29 7.87
CA ALA A 40 3.39 -2.07 8.26
C ALA A 40 3.04 -2.65 9.64
N ALA A 41 3.75 -3.69 10.09
CA ALA A 41 3.52 -4.27 11.42
C ALA A 41 3.76 -3.27 12.55
N GLU A 42 4.68 -2.31 12.37
CA GLU A 42 4.90 -1.24 13.35
C GLU A 42 3.70 -0.29 13.42
N CYS A 43 3.10 0.02 12.27
CA CYS A 43 1.86 0.80 12.19
C CYS A 43 0.69 0.04 12.82
N GLY A 44 0.62 -1.29 12.60
CA GLY A 44 -0.43 -2.16 13.10
C GLY A 44 -0.50 -2.28 14.62
N ARG A 45 0.56 -1.90 15.35
CA ARG A 45 0.55 -1.86 16.83
C ARG A 45 -0.41 -0.82 17.40
N CYS A 46 -0.69 0.24 16.66
CA CYS A 46 -1.60 1.32 17.08
C CYS A 46 -2.80 1.45 16.12
N HIS A 47 -2.64 1.09 14.86
CA HIS A 47 -3.66 1.19 13.81
C HIS A 47 -4.15 -0.20 13.38
N GLU A 48 -4.56 -1.02 14.34
CA GLU A 48 -4.89 -2.43 14.12
C GLU A 48 -5.96 -2.65 13.03
N ALA A 49 -7.04 -1.87 13.05
CA ALA A 49 -8.13 -2.00 12.08
C ALA A 49 -7.63 -1.71 10.66
N ILE A 50 -6.96 -0.57 10.46
CA ILE A 50 -6.36 -0.17 9.18
C ILE A 50 -5.34 -1.21 8.71
N TYR A 51 -4.50 -1.72 9.60
CA TYR A 51 -3.52 -2.75 9.27
C TYR A 51 -4.19 -4.03 8.77
N ARG A 52 -5.24 -4.52 9.44
CA ARG A 52 -5.99 -5.71 8.99
C ARG A 52 -6.61 -5.50 7.62
N GLU A 53 -7.22 -4.34 7.39
CA GLU A 53 -7.82 -3.98 6.10
C GLU A 53 -6.78 -3.94 4.98
N TRP A 54 -5.67 -3.22 5.19
CA TRP A 54 -4.58 -3.15 4.23
C TRP A 54 -3.96 -4.52 3.97
N HIS A 55 -3.69 -5.31 5.02
CA HIS A 55 -3.06 -6.63 4.90
C HIS A 55 -3.91 -7.62 4.08
N ALA A 56 -5.23 -7.46 4.09
CA ALA A 56 -6.15 -8.23 3.26
C ALA A 56 -6.24 -7.74 1.81
N SER A 57 -5.77 -6.53 1.51
CA SER A 57 -5.88 -5.88 0.20
C SER A 57 -4.87 -6.42 -0.83
N MET A 58 -5.10 -6.11 -2.11
CA MET A 58 -4.11 -6.39 -3.16
C MET A 58 -2.89 -5.47 -3.10
N HIS A 59 -2.94 -4.34 -2.39
CA HIS A 59 -1.76 -3.49 -2.19
C HIS A 59 -0.71 -4.20 -1.34
N ALA A 60 -1.12 -4.85 -0.24
CA ALA A 60 -0.23 -5.68 0.58
C ALA A 60 0.30 -6.92 -0.15
N ARG A 61 -0.41 -7.38 -1.20
CA ARG A 61 -0.06 -8.54 -2.03
C ARG A 61 0.58 -8.16 -3.37
N ALA A 62 0.88 -6.88 -3.58
CA ALA A 62 1.28 -6.39 -4.90
C ALA A 62 2.62 -6.97 -5.40
N ASN A 63 3.47 -7.45 -4.50
CA ASN A 63 4.73 -8.11 -4.85
C ASN A 63 4.47 -9.39 -5.68
N PRO A 64 5.21 -9.65 -6.79
CA PRO A 64 5.05 -10.85 -7.63
C PRO A 64 5.29 -12.18 -6.90
N LEU A 65 5.91 -12.16 -5.72
CA LEU A 65 6.06 -13.32 -4.83
C LEU A 65 4.80 -13.61 -4.00
N ARG A 66 3.81 -12.70 -4.00
CA ARG A 66 2.57 -12.77 -3.20
C ARG A 66 1.30 -12.80 -4.05
N ASP A 67 1.33 -12.23 -5.25
CA ASP A 67 0.25 -12.34 -6.24
C ASP A 67 0.64 -13.36 -7.34
N PRO A 68 -0.05 -14.51 -7.46
CA PRO A 68 0.30 -15.53 -8.45
C PRO A 68 0.07 -15.08 -9.91
N ILE A 69 -0.94 -14.23 -10.17
CA ILE A 69 -1.22 -13.72 -11.52
C ILE A 69 -0.12 -12.75 -11.92
N HIS A 70 0.18 -11.78 -11.06
CA HIS A 70 1.28 -10.85 -11.31
C HIS A 70 2.63 -11.59 -11.39
N GLY A 71 2.88 -12.55 -10.50
CA GLY A 71 4.11 -13.34 -10.48
C GLY A 71 4.33 -14.14 -11.76
N ALA A 72 3.28 -14.72 -12.35
CA ALA A 72 3.37 -15.40 -13.63
C ALA A 72 3.74 -14.44 -14.77
N LEU A 73 3.11 -13.25 -14.80
CA LEU A 73 3.43 -12.21 -15.80
C LEU A 73 4.84 -11.66 -15.61
N TYR A 74 5.24 -11.36 -14.37
CA TYR A 74 6.57 -10.85 -14.05
C TYR A 74 7.67 -11.82 -14.47
N ARG A 75 7.53 -13.12 -14.16
CA ARG A 75 8.50 -14.14 -14.59
C ARG A 75 8.61 -14.25 -16.11
N LYS A 76 7.50 -14.05 -16.82
CA LYS A 76 7.47 -14.11 -18.28
C LYS A 76 8.04 -12.85 -18.95
N MET A 77 7.81 -11.67 -18.39
CA MET A 77 8.18 -10.39 -19.00
C MET A 77 9.53 -9.86 -18.52
N VAL A 78 9.91 -10.18 -17.29
CA VAL A 78 11.07 -9.63 -16.60
C VAL A 78 12.07 -10.73 -16.25
N GLY A 79 11.65 -11.74 -15.48
CA GLY A 79 12.52 -12.83 -15.03
C GLY A 79 12.30 -13.22 -13.57
N ASP A 80 13.31 -13.82 -12.94
CA ASP A 80 13.24 -14.25 -11.54
C ASP A 80 13.13 -13.05 -10.58
N PRO A 81 12.03 -12.90 -9.81
CA PRO A 81 11.86 -11.78 -8.86
C PRO A 81 12.80 -11.84 -7.64
N THR A 82 13.56 -12.91 -7.46
CA THR A 82 14.57 -13.06 -6.38
C THR A 82 16.00 -12.81 -6.86
N ALA A 83 16.21 -12.56 -8.15
CA ALA A 83 17.51 -12.26 -8.73
C ALA A 83 17.79 -10.75 -8.70
N GLU A 84 19.07 -10.39 -8.54
CA GLU A 84 19.54 -9.01 -8.70
C GLU A 84 20.05 -8.78 -10.14
N GLY A 85 20.00 -7.54 -10.62
CA GLY A 85 20.48 -7.16 -11.95
C GLY A 85 19.57 -7.57 -13.11
N VAL A 86 18.33 -7.99 -12.86
CA VAL A 86 17.38 -8.38 -13.91
C VAL A 86 17.02 -7.17 -14.79
N ARG A 87 16.93 -7.36 -16.11
CA ARG A 87 16.59 -6.31 -17.05
C ARG A 87 15.41 -6.68 -17.92
N GLU A 88 14.50 -5.73 -18.09
CA GLU A 88 13.39 -5.80 -19.02
C GLU A 88 13.80 -5.06 -20.30
N HIS A 89 14.00 -5.80 -21.40
CA HIS A 89 14.44 -5.23 -22.68
C HIS A 89 15.67 -4.29 -22.57
N GLY A 90 16.62 -4.61 -21.69
CA GLY A 90 17.83 -3.81 -21.47
C GLY A 90 17.68 -2.67 -20.45
N HIS A 91 16.47 -2.41 -19.95
CA HIS A 91 16.18 -1.36 -18.96
C HIS A 91 15.88 -1.95 -17.58
N PRO A 92 15.97 -1.14 -16.51
CA PRO A 92 15.41 -1.52 -15.21
C PRO A 92 13.92 -1.90 -15.36
N PRO A 93 13.46 -3.00 -14.74
CA PRO A 93 12.07 -3.43 -14.85
C PRO A 93 11.10 -2.35 -14.39
N HIS A 94 10.03 -2.10 -15.15
CA HIS A 94 9.08 -1.05 -14.80
C HIS A 94 8.07 -1.47 -13.71
N CYS A 95 7.81 -2.77 -13.55
CA CYS A 95 6.75 -3.27 -12.66
C CYS A 95 6.93 -2.86 -11.17
N PRO A 96 8.14 -2.93 -10.58
CA PRO A 96 8.36 -2.58 -9.17
C PRO A 96 7.97 -1.15 -8.82
N ALA A 97 8.00 -0.21 -9.77
CA ALA A 97 7.60 1.18 -9.52
C ALA A 97 6.16 1.31 -8.99
N CYS A 98 5.26 0.39 -9.37
CA CYS A 98 3.90 0.32 -8.85
C CYS A 98 3.69 -0.82 -7.85
N HIS A 99 4.39 -1.95 -8.02
CA HIS A 99 4.11 -3.19 -7.29
C HIS A 99 4.97 -3.40 -6.04
N VAL A 100 6.20 -2.89 -6.03
CA VAL A 100 7.13 -2.96 -4.88
C VAL A 100 7.88 -1.63 -4.74
N PRO A 101 7.18 -0.51 -4.41
CA PRO A 101 7.77 0.82 -4.48
C PRO A 101 9.04 1.02 -3.66
N ALA A 102 9.14 0.39 -2.48
CA ALA A 102 10.36 0.45 -1.67
C ALA A 102 11.58 -0.09 -2.43
N ALA A 103 11.45 -1.24 -3.10
CA ALA A 103 12.52 -1.82 -3.91
C ALA A 103 12.88 -0.94 -5.12
N ALA A 104 11.87 -0.36 -5.79
CA ALA A 104 12.09 0.57 -6.90
C ALA A 104 12.85 1.83 -6.47
N LEU A 105 12.57 2.37 -5.28
CA LEU A 105 13.29 3.52 -4.73
C LEU A 105 14.72 3.19 -4.31
N ASP A 106 14.97 1.95 -3.90
CA ASP A 106 16.32 1.47 -3.58
C ASP A 106 17.09 0.97 -4.81
N ASN A 107 16.50 1.06 -6.02
CA ASN A 107 17.08 0.61 -7.28
C ASN A 107 17.54 -0.86 -7.28
N THR A 108 16.79 -1.74 -6.59
CA THR A 108 17.04 -3.19 -6.57
C THR A 108 15.96 -3.94 -7.33
N THR A 109 16.37 -5.02 -7.97
CA THR A 109 15.50 -5.98 -8.67
C THR A 109 15.25 -7.24 -7.86
N ARG A 110 15.96 -7.42 -6.73
CA ARG A 110 15.75 -8.52 -5.80
C ARG A 110 14.61 -8.20 -4.82
N LEU A 111 13.41 -8.64 -5.18
CA LEU A 111 12.15 -8.26 -4.51
C LEU A 111 11.89 -8.98 -3.19
N ASP A 112 12.82 -9.80 -2.72
CA ASP A 112 12.82 -10.48 -1.42
C ASP A 112 13.98 -10.06 -0.49
N ALA A 113 14.86 -9.16 -0.94
CA ALA A 113 16.07 -8.79 -0.19
C ALA A 113 15.78 -8.08 1.15
N ARG A 114 14.56 -7.57 1.36
CA ARG A 114 14.10 -6.99 2.62
C ARG A 114 12.67 -7.41 2.92
N PRO A 115 12.31 -7.62 4.21
CA PRO A 115 10.93 -7.95 4.59
C PRO A 115 9.89 -6.96 4.06
N VAL A 116 10.18 -5.65 4.09
CA VAL A 116 9.27 -4.60 3.61
C VAL A 116 8.96 -4.71 2.10
N TYR A 117 9.85 -5.33 1.31
CA TYR A 117 9.58 -5.52 -0.13
C TYR A 117 8.44 -6.54 -0.33
N LEU A 118 8.31 -7.52 0.56
CA LEU A 118 7.23 -8.50 0.52
C LEU A 118 5.87 -7.91 0.91
N GLU A 119 5.84 -6.70 1.47
CA GLU A 119 4.62 -5.95 1.80
C GLU A 119 4.04 -5.18 0.60
N GLY A 120 4.71 -5.21 -0.58
CA GLY A 120 4.23 -4.57 -1.79
C GLY A 120 4.04 -3.06 -1.63
N VAL A 121 2.82 -2.58 -1.84
CA VAL A 121 2.43 -1.17 -1.60
C VAL A 121 2.02 -1.04 -0.13
N THR A 122 2.98 -0.73 0.73
CA THR A 122 2.82 -0.66 2.20
C THR A 122 2.46 0.75 2.70
N CYS A 123 2.21 0.90 4.01
CA CYS A 123 1.78 2.16 4.65
C CYS A 123 2.65 3.35 4.24
N THR A 124 3.97 3.22 4.38
CA THR A 124 4.92 4.29 4.09
C THR A 124 5.05 4.59 2.60
N THR A 125 4.61 3.69 1.71
CA THR A 125 4.54 3.99 0.28
C THR A 125 3.62 5.17 0.01
N CYS A 126 2.41 5.18 0.56
CA CYS A 126 1.44 6.26 0.37
C CYS A 126 1.67 7.40 1.36
N HIS A 127 1.95 7.08 2.62
CA HIS A 127 2.05 8.07 3.69
C HIS A 127 3.36 8.88 3.65
N THR A 128 4.34 8.57 2.79
CA THR A 128 5.49 9.45 2.55
C THR A 128 5.31 10.41 1.38
N LEU A 129 4.25 10.26 0.57
CA LEU A 129 4.05 11.09 -0.63
C LEU A 129 3.58 12.49 -0.25
N THR A 130 4.16 13.52 -0.86
CA THR A 130 3.86 14.93 -0.57
C THR A 130 3.21 15.69 -1.72
N GLY A 131 3.18 15.10 -2.92
CA GLY A 131 2.65 15.73 -4.12
C GLY A 131 3.06 14.99 -5.40
N LEU A 132 2.60 15.50 -6.54
CA LEU A 132 3.09 15.08 -7.86
C LEU A 132 4.33 15.86 -8.26
N LYS A 133 5.27 15.21 -8.95
CA LYS A 133 6.38 15.92 -9.60
C LYS A 133 5.88 16.70 -10.82
N ALA A 134 6.43 17.89 -11.05
CA ALA A 134 6.20 18.66 -12.28
C ALA A 134 6.96 18.07 -13.49
N GLY A 135 6.45 18.26 -14.71
CA GLY A 135 7.16 17.97 -15.98
C GLY A 135 7.22 16.49 -16.38
N GLY A 136 6.07 15.82 -16.50
CA GLY A 136 5.98 14.35 -16.43
C GLY A 136 6.47 13.52 -17.63
N GLU A 137 7.06 12.36 -17.31
CA GLU A 137 6.90 11.02 -17.94
C GLU A 137 7.09 9.87 -16.91
N SER A 138 7.09 10.17 -15.60
CA SER A 138 7.34 9.17 -14.56
C SER A 138 6.10 8.33 -14.25
N ARG A 139 6.31 7.07 -13.85
CA ARG A 139 5.26 6.11 -13.47
C ARG A 139 5.44 5.61 -12.04
N GLY A 140 4.35 5.16 -11.44
CA GLY A 140 4.33 4.59 -10.10
C GLY A 140 4.86 5.57 -9.06
N VAL A 141 5.65 5.06 -8.12
CA VAL A 141 6.24 5.88 -7.05
C VAL A 141 7.13 7.01 -7.57
N HIS A 142 7.71 6.90 -8.77
CA HIS A 142 8.57 7.93 -9.34
C HIS A 142 7.82 9.20 -9.78
N SER A 143 6.49 9.13 -9.92
CA SER A 143 5.63 10.27 -10.26
C SER A 143 5.46 11.28 -9.13
N TYR A 144 5.92 10.97 -7.91
CA TYR A 144 5.62 11.73 -6.71
C TYR A 144 6.85 12.39 -6.08
N THR A 145 6.64 13.55 -5.47
CA THR A 145 7.53 14.05 -4.41
C THR A 145 7.23 13.30 -3.11
N ARG A 146 8.24 13.14 -2.25
CA ARG A 146 8.12 12.39 -0.99
C ARG A 146 8.96 12.99 0.13
N SER A 147 8.59 12.70 1.37
CA SER A 147 9.37 13.00 2.56
C SER A 147 10.04 11.74 3.09
N ASP A 148 11.34 11.81 3.36
CA ASP A 148 12.08 10.73 4.01
C ASP A 148 12.00 10.79 5.55
N GLU A 149 11.44 11.87 6.09
CA GLU A 149 11.46 12.18 7.54
C GLU A 149 10.07 12.28 8.16
N ARG A 150 9.04 12.60 7.36
CA ARG A 150 7.68 12.86 7.85
C ARG A 150 6.65 11.99 7.14
N LEU A 151 5.69 11.50 7.93
CA LEU A 151 4.52 10.83 7.43
C LEU A 151 3.34 11.81 7.31
N GLN A 152 2.56 11.63 6.26
CA GLN A 152 1.40 12.42 5.93
C GLN A 152 0.21 11.72 6.56
N GLY A 153 -0.54 12.42 7.40
CA GLY A 153 -1.76 11.90 7.99
C GLY A 153 -2.59 13.00 8.59
N ARG A 154 -3.81 12.66 9.02
CA ARG A 154 -4.53 13.56 9.92
C ARG A 154 -3.70 13.70 11.19
N GLY A 155 -3.48 14.94 11.62
CA GLY A 155 -2.80 15.22 12.89
C GLY A 155 -3.50 14.47 14.02
N HIS A 156 -2.73 13.94 14.95
CA HIS A 156 -3.28 13.21 16.09
C HIS A 156 -3.80 14.18 17.15
N THR A 157 -5.07 14.03 17.54
CA THR A 157 -5.65 14.70 18.71
C THR A 157 -5.90 13.64 19.78
N GLY A 158 -4.86 13.25 20.52
CA GLY A 158 -4.98 12.27 21.60
C GLY A 158 -3.68 12.07 22.39
N PRO A 159 -3.71 11.29 23.48
CA PRO A 159 -2.56 11.15 24.40
C PRO A 159 -1.44 10.23 23.87
N ALA A 160 -1.68 9.45 22.81
CA ALA A 160 -0.63 8.63 22.19
C ALA A 160 0.44 9.52 21.51
N SER A 161 1.70 9.34 21.87
CA SER A 161 2.81 10.00 21.19
C SER A 161 2.97 9.45 19.77
N ALA A 162 3.13 10.33 18.78
CA ALA A 162 3.45 9.90 17.43
C ALA A 162 4.84 9.24 17.41
N LEU A 163 4.91 7.97 17.00
CA LEU A 163 6.18 7.24 16.85
C LEU A 163 7.07 7.81 15.76
N TYR A 164 6.48 8.53 14.79
CA TYR A 164 7.16 9.17 13.69
C TYR A 164 6.73 10.64 13.58
N PRO A 165 7.60 11.52 13.07
CA PRO A 165 7.21 12.89 12.77
C PRO A 165 6.06 12.92 11.75
N MET A 166 4.98 13.64 12.09
CA MET A 166 3.81 13.78 11.22
C MET A 166 3.80 15.16 10.55
N ALA A 167 3.59 15.23 9.25
CA ALA A 167 3.16 16.46 8.59
C ALA A 167 1.62 16.47 8.54
N ALA A 168 1.03 17.65 8.72
CA ALA A 168 -0.40 17.80 8.48
C ALA A 168 -0.68 17.41 7.04
N ALA A 169 -1.40 16.30 6.84
CA ALA A 169 -1.91 15.98 5.52
C ALA A 169 -2.94 17.05 5.16
N GLY A 170 -2.53 17.98 4.30
CA GLY A 170 -3.46 18.89 3.63
C GLY A 170 -4.40 18.12 2.70
N ALA A 171 -4.99 18.82 1.73
CA ALA A 171 -5.90 18.23 0.75
C ALA A 171 -5.31 17.04 -0.04
N TRP A 172 -3.98 16.87 -0.06
CA TRP A 172 -3.26 15.83 -0.81
C TRP A 172 -3.77 14.40 -0.58
N LEU A 173 -3.89 13.95 0.68
CA LEU A 173 -4.34 12.57 0.94
C LEU A 173 -5.80 12.32 0.54
N GLY A 174 -6.59 13.39 0.40
CA GLY A 174 -7.98 13.31 -0.03
C GLY A 174 -8.17 13.42 -1.55
N SER A 175 -7.11 13.62 -2.33
CA SER A 175 -7.22 13.87 -3.77
C SER A 175 -6.88 12.64 -4.61
N SER A 176 -7.53 12.46 -5.76
CA SER A 176 -7.34 11.30 -6.64
C SER A 176 -5.91 11.19 -7.17
N GLU A 177 -5.18 12.31 -7.22
CA GLU A 177 -3.78 12.41 -7.63
C GLU A 177 -2.86 11.50 -6.81
N LEU A 178 -3.22 11.22 -5.54
CA LEU A 178 -2.52 10.22 -4.72
C LEU A 178 -2.48 8.84 -5.39
N CYS A 179 -3.50 8.48 -6.16
CA CYS A 179 -3.63 7.17 -6.80
C CYS A 179 -3.03 7.14 -8.22
N LEU A 180 -3.00 8.29 -8.91
CA LEU A 180 -2.82 8.36 -10.36
C LEU A 180 -1.39 8.12 -10.86
N GLY A 181 -0.36 8.17 -10.00
CA GLY A 181 0.98 7.73 -10.38
C GLY A 181 1.02 6.23 -10.72
N CYS A 182 0.27 5.42 -9.97
CA CYS A 182 0.16 3.97 -10.23
C CYS A 182 -1.06 3.62 -11.11
N HIS A 183 -2.19 4.31 -10.94
CA HIS A 183 -3.47 4.00 -11.58
C HIS A 183 -3.83 4.91 -12.76
N GLY A 184 -3.00 5.89 -13.11
CA GLY A 184 -3.32 6.87 -14.14
C GLY A 184 -3.31 6.29 -15.55
N SER A 185 -2.12 5.97 -16.05
CA SER A 185 -1.93 5.43 -17.40
C SER A 185 -0.65 4.59 -17.48
N HIS A 186 -0.73 3.43 -18.12
CA HIS A 186 0.39 2.59 -18.51
C HIS A 186 0.23 2.23 -19.99
N ARG A 187 1.29 2.43 -20.77
CA ARG A 187 1.34 2.17 -22.21
C ARG A 187 2.47 1.19 -22.51
N ASN A 188 2.23 0.31 -23.48
CA ASN A 188 3.27 -0.58 -24.00
C ASN A 188 4.31 0.22 -24.82
N PRO A 189 5.43 -0.41 -25.25
CA PRO A 189 6.48 0.28 -26.03
C PRO A 189 6.02 0.89 -27.36
N LYS A 190 4.85 0.48 -27.88
CA LYS A 190 4.23 1.05 -29.09
C LYS A 190 3.23 2.17 -28.79
N GLY A 191 3.14 2.61 -27.53
CA GLY A 191 2.24 3.69 -27.10
C GLY A 191 0.78 3.27 -26.89
N VAL A 192 0.45 1.98 -27.03
CA VAL A 192 -0.92 1.47 -26.85
C VAL A 192 -1.25 1.43 -25.35
N PRO A 193 -2.38 2.00 -24.90
CA PRO A 193 -2.83 1.89 -23.52
C PRO A 193 -3.00 0.44 -23.10
N VAL A 194 -2.35 0.08 -21.98
CA VAL A 194 -2.50 -1.20 -21.28
C VAL A 194 -3.41 -1.02 -20.09
N CYS A 195 -3.21 0.06 -19.32
CA CYS A 195 -4.09 0.51 -18.25
C CYS A 195 -4.33 2.01 -18.43
N ARG A 196 -5.56 2.51 -18.27
CA ARG A 196 -5.89 3.92 -18.51
C ARG A 196 -6.99 4.47 -17.60
N THR A 197 -7.09 3.94 -16.37
CA THR A 197 -8.15 4.29 -15.41
C THR A 197 -8.22 5.79 -15.14
N GLY A 198 -7.08 6.49 -15.10
CA GLY A 198 -7.06 7.95 -14.94
C GLY A 198 -7.71 8.71 -16.10
N GLU A 199 -7.47 8.27 -17.35
CA GLU A 199 -8.10 8.84 -18.54
C GLU A 199 -9.62 8.59 -18.51
N GLU A 200 -10.03 7.37 -18.18
CA GLU A 200 -11.43 6.96 -18.06
C GLU A 200 -12.16 7.74 -16.96
N ALA A 201 -11.53 7.91 -15.80
CA ALA A 201 -12.11 8.64 -14.66
C ALA A 201 -12.34 10.13 -14.97
N ARG A 202 -11.42 10.76 -15.72
CA ARG A 202 -11.59 12.15 -16.18
C ARG A 202 -12.74 12.28 -17.18
N GLN A 203 -12.93 11.30 -18.06
CA GLN A 203 -14.02 11.28 -19.05
C GLN A 203 -15.38 11.02 -18.40
N GLY A 204 -15.43 10.27 -17.31
CA GLY A 204 -16.66 9.94 -16.56
C GLY A 204 -17.33 11.10 -15.81
N GLY A 205 -16.92 12.36 -16.06
CA GLY A 205 -17.55 13.55 -15.49
C GLY A 205 -16.96 14.04 -14.17
N GLY A 206 -15.75 13.56 -13.79
CA GLY A 206 -14.86 14.11 -12.75
C GLY A 206 -15.53 14.88 -11.61
N GLY A 207 -15.67 14.26 -10.44
CA GLY A 207 -16.26 14.93 -9.27
C GLY A 207 -16.29 14.11 -7.98
N ILE A 208 -16.07 12.79 -8.08
CA ILE A 208 -15.93 11.89 -6.94
C ILE A 208 -14.46 11.44 -6.90
N THR A 209 -13.83 11.56 -5.72
CA THR A 209 -12.44 11.13 -5.56
C THR A 209 -12.35 9.61 -5.50
N CYS A 210 -11.20 9.04 -5.88
CA CYS A 210 -10.97 7.59 -5.78
C CYS A 210 -11.26 7.09 -4.35
N GLN A 211 -10.83 7.86 -3.35
CA GLN A 211 -11.01 7.59 -1.93
C GLN A 211 -12.48 7.53 -1.53
N ALA A 212 -13.35 8.37 -2.11
CA ALA A 212 -14.76 8.38 -1.73
C ALA A 212 -15.46 7.02 -1.98
N CYS A 213 -15.04 6.27 -3.00
CA CYS A 213 -15.56 4.93 -3.29
C CYS A 213 -14.67 3.79 -2.77
N HIS A 214 -13.34 3.93 -2.83
CA HIS A 214 -12.40 2.85 -2.51
C HIS A 214 -11.81 2.91 -1.09
N MET A 215 -11.94 4.05 -0.40
CA MET A 215 -11.55 4.24 1.00
C MET A 215 -12.69 4.92 1.79
N PRO A 216 -13.92 4.38 1.76
CA PRO A 216 -15.05 4.99 2.45
C PRO A 216 -14.80 5.04 3.95
N VAL A 217 -15.41 6.01 4.62
CA VAL A 217 -15.36 6.08 6.09
C VAL A 217 -16.24 4.97 6.67
N VAL A 218 -15.63 4.05 7.41
CA VAL A 218 -16.28 2.93 8.11
C VAL A 218 -15.78 2.97 9.55
N ASP A 219 -16.68 2.85 10.53
CA ASP A 219 -16.34 2.86 11.96
C ASP A 219 -15.45 4.03 12.42
N GLY A 220 -15.60 5.20 11.75
CA GLY A 220 -14.89 6.43 12.10
C GLY A 220 -13.51 6.61 11.44
N HIS A 221 -13.02 5.67 10.63
CA HIS A 221 -11.78 5.81 9.85
C HIS A 221 -12.00 5.55 8.36
N ALA A 222 -11.10 6.06 7.51
CA ALA A 222 -11.12 5.72 6.08
C ALA A 222 -10.62 4.28 5.90
N SER A 223 -11.44 3.41 5.31
CA SER A 223 -11.08 2.01 5.11
C SER A 223 -9.88 1.87 4.18
N HIS A 224 -8.92 1.03 4.55
CA HIS A 224 -7.74 0.70 3.74
C HIS A 224 -7.87 -0.65 3.02
N ALA A 225 -9.09 -1.20 2.94
CA ALA A 225 -9.34 -2.44 2.22
C ALA A 225 -9.18 -2.28 0.69
N MET A 226 -9.42 -1.06 0.18
CA MET A 226 -9.18 -0.65 -1.22
C MET A 226 -9.68 -1.69 -2.24
N LEU A 227 -10.94 -2.11 -2.05
CA LEU A 227 -11.53 -3.23 -2.76
C LEU A 227 -11.67 -2.93 -4.26
N GLY A 228 -11.59 -3.98 -5.08
CA GLY A 228 -11.73 -3.94 -6.53
C GLY A 228 -12.15 -5.30 -7.08
N GLY A 229 -11.57 -5.72 -8.22
CA GLY A 229 -11.95 -6.97 -8.91
C GLY A 229 -11.72 -8.29 -8.15
N HIS A 230 -11.03 -8.27 -7.00
CA HIS A 230 -10.85 -9.43 -6.13
C HIS A 230 -11.85 -9.47 -4.95
N SER A 231 -12.91 -8.66 -5.01
CA SER A 231 -13.99 -8.64 -4.04
C SER A 231 -15.32 -8.73 -4.77
N GLU A 232 -16.02 -9.84 -4.60
CA GLU A 232 -17.35 -10.06 -5.21
C GLU A 232 -18.33 -8.96 -4.81
N ALA A 233 -18.37 -8.61 -3.52
CA ALA A 233 -19.23 -7.54 -3.01
C ALA A 233 -18.92 -6.17 -3.66
N MET A 234 -17.66 -5.87 -3.97
CA MET A 234 -17.31 -4.64 -4.69
C MET A 234 -17.71 -4.71 -6.17
N VAL A 235 -17.46 -5.85 -6.83
CA VAL A 235 -17.84 -6.07 -8.23
C VAL A 235 -19.35 -5.96 -8.43
N ALA A 236 -20.14 -6.54 -7.53
CA ALA A 236 -21.61 -6.49 -7.55
C ALA A 236 -22.18 -5.07 -7.45
N ARG A 237 -21.45 -4.13 -6.83
CA ARG A 237 -21.85 -2.71 -6.77
C ARG A 237 -21.44 -1.91 -8.02
N GLY A 238 -20.51 -2.42 -8.82
CA GLY A 238 -19.91 -1.69 -9.94
C GLY A 238 -20.82 -1.55 -11.17
N ALA A 239 -21.79 -2.44 -11.32
CA ALA A 239 -22.77 -2.37 -12.41
C ALA A 239 -24.13 -2.93 -11.96
N THR A 240 -25.20 -2.43 -12.56
CA THR A 240 -26.56 -2.97 -12.37
C THR A 240 -27.08 -3.52 -13.69
N VAL A 241 -27.83 -4.62 -13.63
CA VAL A 241 -28.54 -5.21 -14.77
C VAL A 241 -30.03 -5.18 -14.47
N ALA A 242 -30.83 -4.64 -15.39
CA ALA A 242 -32.28 -4.63 -15.31
C ALA A 242 -32.89 -5.29 -16.55
N LEU A 243 -33.85 -6.20 -16.32
CA LEU A 243 -34.55 -6.93 -17.37
C LEU A 243 -35.99 -6.43 -17.44
N ARG A 244 -36.49 -6.17 -18.64
CA ARG A 244 -37.89 -5.80 -18.89
C ARG A 244 -38.41 -6.57 -20.09
N THR A 245 -39.53 -7.25 -19.92
CA THR A 245 -40.23 -7.95 -21.00
C THR A 245 -41.44 -7.13 -21.45
N ALA A 246 -41.58 -6.87 -22.74
CA ALA A 246 -42.75 -6.19 -23.30
C ALA A 246 -43.00 -6.66 -24.74
N GLY A 247 -44.24 -7.06 -25.06
CA GLY A 247 -44.64 -7.43 -26.42
C GLY A 247 -43.85 -8.60 -27.04
N GLY A 248 -43.36 -9.54 -26.23
CA GLY A 248 -42.49 -10.64 -26.70
C GLY A 248 -41.00 -10.28 -26.84
N GLU A 249 -40.61 -9.03 -26.57
CA GLU A 249 -39.21 -8.61 -26.51
C GLU A 249 -38.68 -8.67 -25.07
N LEU A 250 -37.41 -9.08 -24.92
CA LEU A 250 -36.62 -8.84 -23.71
C LEU A 250 -35.69 -7.64 -23.94
N ARG A 251 -35.80 -6.63 -23.07
CA ARG A 251 -34.86 -5.52 -22.97
C ARG A 251 -33.96 -5.71 -21.76
N VAL A 252 -32.65 -5.65 -21.99
CA VAL A 252 -31.63 -5.73 -20.94
C VAL A 252 -30.90 -4.39 -20.86
N GLU A 253 -31.02 -3.70 -19.73
CA GLU A 253 -30.28 -2.48 -19.44
C GLU A 253 -29.09 -2.83 -18.53
N LEU A 254 -27.88 -2.56 -19.01
CA LEU A 254 -26.68 -2.58 -18.18
C LEU A 254 -26.28 -1.14 -17.87
N ARG A 255 -26.08 -0.83 -16.59
CA ARG A 255 -25.64 0.48 -16.14
C ARG A 255 -24.36 0.36 -15.33
N ASN A 256 -23.29 0.97 -15.83
CA ASN A 256 -22.06 1.18 -15.08
C ASN A 256 -22.32 2.19 -13.95
N ARG A 257 -21.96 1.84 -12.72
CA ARG A 257 -22.11 2.67 -11.52
C ARG A 257 -20.79 3.29 -11.06
N THR A 258 -19.70 3.02 -11.77
CA THR A 258 -18.36 3.52 -11.46
C THR A 258 -18.06 4.83 -12.17
N GLY A 259 -17.12 5.61 -11.63
CA GLY A 259 -16.65 6.85 -12.25
C GLY A 259 -15.65 6.64 -13.41
N HIS A 260 -15.32 5.39 -13.74
CA HIS A 260 -14.38 4.97 -14.78
C HIS A 260 -15.00 3.85 -15.63
N ALA A 261 -14.24 3.17 -16.49
CA ALA A 261 -14.77 2.00 -17.21
C ALA A 261 -15.10 0.84 -16.26
N PHE A 262 -16.02 -0.03 -16.66
CA PHE A 262 -16.29 -1.29 -15.95
C PHE A 262 -16.19 -2.47 -16.94
N PRO A 263 -15.19 -3.36 -16.78
CA PRO A 263 -14.05 -3.25 -15.86
C PRO A 263 -13.00 -2.21 -16.33
N THR A 264 -12.17 -1.72 -15.40
CA THR A 264 -10.99 -0.86 -15.67
C THR A 264 -9.69 -1.54 -15.24
N GLY A 265 -8.55 -0.90 -15.50
CA GLY A 265 -7.23 -1.31 -15.01
C GLY A 265 -6.54 -2.26 -15.97
N ALA A 266 -6.28 -3.49 -15.51
CA ALA A 266 -5.54 -4.48 -16.29
C ALA A 266 -6.32 -4.88 -17.57
N PRO A 267 -5.62 -5.02 -18.72
CA PRO A 267 -6.26 -5.16 -20.03
C PRO A 267 -6.99 -6.50 -20.24
N PHE A 268 -6.72 -7.48 -19.38
CA PHE A 268 -7.33 -8.81 -19.42
C PHE A 268 -8.60 -8.92 -18.57
N ARG A 269 -9.05 -7.84 -17.93
CA ARG A 269 -10.35 -7.81 -17.25
C ARG A 269 -11.46 -7.73 -18.29
N SER A 270 -12.48 -8.56 -18.14
CA SER A 270 -13.67 -8.55 -18.99
C SER A 270 -14.92 -8.83 -18.16
N ALA A 271 -16.06 -8.31 -18.64
CA ALA A 271 -17.38 -8.65 -18.12
C ALA A 271 -18.21 -9.17 -19.30
N ARG A 272 -18.92 -10.28 -19.09
CA ARG A 272 -19.80 -10.88 -20.09
C ARG A 272 -21.21 -10.90 -19.53
N LEU A 273 -22.16 -10.31 -20.28
CA LEU A 273 -23.57 -10.55 -20.06
C LEU A 273 -23.94 -11.88 -20.72
N VAL A 274 -24.54 -12.77 -19.95
CA VAL A 274 -25.19 -13.99 -20.45
C VAL A 274 -26.65 -13.90 -20.09
N VAL A 275 -27.52 -14.11 -21.08
CA VAL A 275 -28.97 -14.09 -20.94
C VAL A 275 -29.46 -15.40 -21.52
N GLU A 276 -30.21 -16.15 -20.73
CA GLU A 276 -30.75 -17.46 -21.10
C GLU A 276 -32.26 -17.43 -20.87
N GLY A 277 -33.03 -17.84 -21.87
CA GLY A 277 -34.44 -18.14 -21.74
C GLY A 277 -34.64 -19.63 -21.51
N THR A 278 -35.45 -19.97 -20.51
CA THR A 278 -35.78 -21.36 -20.18
C THR A 278 -37.26 -21.64 -20.40
N ASP A 279 -37.58 -22.87 -20.81
CA ASP A 279 -38.96 -23.36 -20.81
C ASP A 279 -39.45 -23.69 -19.39
N ALA A 280 -40.72 -24.09 -19.26
CA ALA A 280 -41.31 -24.46 -17.97
C ALA A 280 -40.65 -25.68 -17.30
N ALA A 281 -39.88 -26.48 -18.05
CA ALA A 281 -39.12 -27.61 -17.53
C ALA A 281 -37.67 -27.24 -17.18
N GLY A 282 -37.29 -25.96 -17.32
CA GLY A 282 -35.94 -25.46 -17.05
C GLY A 282 -34.93 -25.71 -18.17
N ARG A 283 -35.36 -26.13 -19.37
CA ARG A 283 -34.46 -26.33 -20.51
C ARG A 283 -34.20 -24.99 -21.19
N VAL A 284 -32.94 -24.69 -21.48
CA VAL A 284 -32.56 -23.50 -22.25
C VAL A 284 -33.13 -23.61 -23.67
N VAL A 285 -33.89 -22.60 -24.08
CA VAL A 285 -34.54 -22.51 -25.40
C VAL A 285 -33.98 -21.38 -26.26
N TRP A 286 -33.29 -20.41 -25.66
CA TRP A 286 -32.54 -19.36 -26.36
C TRP A 286 -31.53 -18.69 -25.41
#